data_AF-A0A939JJL3-F1
#
_entry.id   AF-A0A939JJL3-F1
#
_cell.length_a   1.000
_cell.length_b   1.000
_cell.length_c   1.000
_cell.angle_alpha   90.00
_cell.angle_beta   90.00
_cell.angle_gamma   90.00
#
_symmetry.space_group_name_H-M   'P 1'
#
loop_
_entity.id
_entity.type
_entity.pdbx_description
1 polymer ?
#
loop_
_entity_poly.entity_id
_entity_poly.type
_entity_poly.pdbx_seq_one_letter_code
_entity_poly.pdbx_strand_id
1 'polypeptide(L)'
;ITDLRDESDRNGMRIVIELRRDANANVLLNNLYKQTALQTSFGINLLALVDGQPKVLSLKQCLEHYLDHQKVVIRRRTAFELRKAEARAHILEGLRVALDHLDEVIS
;
A
#
# COMPACT_ATOMS: atom_id res chain seq x y z
N ILE A 1 8.06 32.21 28.19
CA ILE A 1 8.36 30.80 28.51
C ILE A 1 9.35 30.83 29.67
N THR A 2 9.03 30.17 30.77
CA THR A 2 9.90 30.07 31.95
C THR A 2 10.76 28.82 31.90
N ASP A 3 10.24 27.73 31.35
CA ASP A 3 10.94 26.45 31.24
C ASP A 3 10.44 25.64 30.03
N LEU A 4 11.26 24.74 29.53
CA LEU A 4 10.97 23.80 28.45
C LEU A 4 11.59 22.44 28.81
N ARG A 5 10.76 21.42 29.04
CA ARG A 5 11.21 20.08 29.44
C ARG A 5 10.68 19.01 28.50
N ASP A 6 11.54 18.07 28.15
CA ASP A 6 11.16 16.82 27.49
C ASP A 6 10.98 15.75 28.58
N GLU A 7 9.75 15.29 28.76
CA GLU A 7 9.34 14.24 29.70
C GLU A 7 8.90 12.98 28.95
N SER A 8 9.41 12.78 27.73
CA SER A 8 9.13 11.60 26.92
C SER A 8 9.71 10.34 27.56
N ASP A 9 8.94 9.24 27.50
CA ASP A 9 9.32 7.93 28.01
C ASP A 9 9.12 6.84 26.93
N ARG A 10 9.23 5.57 27.32
CA ARG A 10 9.03 4.44 26.39
C ARG A 10 7.58 4.29 25.89
N ASN A 11 6.62 4.89 26.58
CA ASN A 11 5.20 4.76 26.29
C ASN A 11 4.64 5.97 25.54
N GLY A 12 5.37 7.09 25.45
CA GLY A 12 4.95 8.24 24.68
C GLY A 12 5.90 9.43 24.74
N MET A 13 5.61 10.40 23.87
CA MET A 13 6.33 11.67 23.80
C MET A 13 5.56 12.74 24.57
N ARG A 14 6.24 13.48 25.46
CA ARG A 14 5.64 14.59 26.23
C ARG A 14 6.61 15.75 26.32
N ILE A 15 6.24 16.89 25.76
CA ILE A 15 7.00 18.15 25.89
C ILE A 15 6.19 19.11 26.76
N VAL A 16 6.80 19.61 27.82
CA VAL A 16 6.20 20.56 28.77
C VAL A 16 6.80 21.93 28.54
N ILE A 17 5.94 22.93 28.28
CA ILE A 17 6.34 24.33 28.14
C ILE A 17 5.70 25.11 29.28
N GLU A 18 6.51 25.60 30.21
CA GLU A 18 6.01 26.42 31.32
C GLU A 18 5.97 27.90 30.93
N LEU A 19 4.92 28.57 31.39
CA LEU A 19 4.65 29.98 31.09
C LEU A 19 4.73 30.80 32.38
N ARG A 20 5.13 32.07 32.24
CA ARG A 20 5.00 33.04 33.33
C ARG A 20 3.51 33.27 33.62
N ARG A 21 3.17 33.58 34.88
CA ARG A 21 1.77 33.78 35.33
C ARG A 21 1.02 34.88 34.58
N ASP A 22 1.74 35.86 34.07
CA ASP A 22 1.23 37.02 33.32
C ASP A 22 1.12 36.76 31.80
N ALA A 23 1.63 35.63 31.31
CA ALA A 23 1.63 35.33 29.89
C ALA A 23 0.28 34.77 29.42
N ASN A 24 -0.23 35.30 28.31
CA ASN A 24 -1.39 34.71 27.63
C ASN A 24 -0.97 33.47 26.83
N ALA A 25 -1.39 32.29 27.28
CA ALA A 25 -1.03 31.00 26.69
C ALA A 25 -1.44 30.87 25.22
N ASN A 26 -2.62 31.38 24.83
CA ASN A 26 -3.13 31.25 23.46
C ASN A 26 -2.32 32.08 22.46
N VAL A 27 -1.93 33.30 22.86
CA VAL A 27 -1.08 34.16 22.02
C VAL A 27 0.29 33.50 21.81
N LEU A 28 0.86 32.94 22.88
CA LEU A 28 2.17 32.30 22.82
C LEU A 28 2.13 31.00 21.99
N LEU A 29 1.07 30.19 22.13
CA LEU A 29 0.86 29.00 21.32
C LEU A 29 0.75 29.33 19.82
N ASN A 30 0.00 30.38 19.48
CA ASN A 30 -0.10 30.85 18.09
C ASN A 30 1.24 31.31 17.53
N ASN A 31 2.07 31.97 18.35
CA ASN A 31 3.42 32.35 17.94
C ASN A 31 4.31 31.12 17.76
N LEU A 32 4.21 30.11 18.63
CA LEU A 32 4.93 28.84 18.48
C LEU A 32 4.54 28.12 17.19
N TYR A 33 3.25 28.05 16.85
CA TYR A 33 2.80 27.48 15.57
C TYR A 33 3.33 28.22 14.35
N LYS A 34 3.50 29.55 14.42
CA LYS A 34 3.98 30.36 13.29
C LYS A 34 5.50 30.38 13.13
N GLN A 35 6.23 30.32 14.24
CA GLN A 35 7.67 30.59 14.27
C GLN A 35 8.52 29.34 14.48
N THR A 36 7.90 28.19 14.76
CA THR A 36 8.60 26.93 15.00
C THR A 36 7.99 25.80 14.18
N ALA A 37 8.68 24.66 14.12
CA ALA A 37 8.17 23.45 13.46
C ALA A 37 7.07 22.73 14.24
N LEU A 38 6.51 23.34 15.31
CA LEU A 38 5.40 22.77 16.09
C LEU A 38 4.14 22.57 15.24
N GLN A 39 3.96 23.38 14.19
CA GLN A 39 2.96 23.17 13.16
C GLN A 39 3.62 23.38 11.79
N THR A 40 3.49 22.39 10.90
CA THR A 40 3.99 22.48 9.53
C THR A 40 2.90 22.10 8.55
N SER A 41 3.02 22.62 7.32
CA SER A 41 2.19 22.17 6.21
C SER A 41 2.93 21.10 5.43
N PHE A 42 2.21 20.06 5.00
CA PHE A 42 2.76 19.01 4.15
C PHE A 42 2.09 19.08 2.78
N GLY A 43 2.89 19.41 1.76
CA GLY A 43 2.45 19.39 0.36
C GLY A 43 2.55 17.98 -0.22
N ILE A 44 1.50 17.52 -0.89
CA ILE A 44 1.48 16.22 -1.56
C ILE A 44 1.71 16.44 -3.07
N ASN A 45 2.69 15.75 -3.63
CA ASN A 45 2.90 15.66 -5.09
C ASN A 45 2.91 14.19 -5.52
N LEU A 46 1.81 13.74 -6.15
CA LEU A 46 1.65 12.36 -6.62
C LEU A 46 2.29 12.19 -8.00
N LEU A 47 3.61 12.23 -8.07
CA LEU A 47 4.38 12.00 -9.30
C LEU A 47 4.70 10.51 -9.45
N ALA A 48 4.35 9.92 -10.59
CA ALA A 48 4.63 8.51 -10.89
C ALA A 48 4.97 8.31 -12.38
N LEU A 49 5.55 7.15 -12.71
CA LEU A 49 5.73 6.73 -14.11
C LEU A 49 4.47 6.03 -14.62
N VAL A 50 3.92 6.54 -15.72
CA VAL A 50 2.83 5.92 -16.46
C VAL A 50 3.34 5.66 -17.87
N ASP A 51 3.41 4.39 -18.27
CA ASP A 51 3.95 3.95 -19.56
C ASP A 51 5.36 4.48 -19.84
N GLY A 52 6.21 4.49 -18.81
CA GLY A 52 7.60 4.95 -18.89
C GLY A 52 7.78 6.47 -18.87
N GLN A 53 6.72 7.26 -18.76
CA GLN A 53 6.78 8.72 -18.71
C GLN A 53 6.35 9.26 -17.35
N PRO A 54 7.05 10.28 -16.79
CA PRO A 54 6.67 10.90 -15.53
C PRO A 54 5.38 11.71 -15.69
N LYS A 55 4.40 11.46 -14.83
CA LYS A 55 3.12 12.17 -14.78
C LYS A 55 2.73 12.49 -13.34
N VAL A 56 2.26 13.71 -13.12
CA VAL A 56 1.58 14.08 -11.87
C VAL A 56 0.15 13.59 -11.96
N LEU A 57 -0.28 12.83 -10.96
CA LEU A 57 -1.57 12.16 -10.93
C LEU A 57 -2.45 12.71 -9.81
N SER A 58 -3.76 12.63 -10.01
CA SER A 58 -4.72 12.70 -8.91
C SER A 58 -4.83 11.35 -8.20
N LEU A 59 -5.35 11.34 -6.96
CA LEU A 59 -5.62 10.11 -6.23
C LEU A 59 -6.49 9.13 -7.04
N LYS A 60 -7.50 9.65 -7.77
CA LYS A 60 -8.37 8.84 -8.62
C LYS A 60 -7.57 8.11 -9.70
N GLN A 61 -6.69 8.83 -10.41
CA GLN A 61 -5.86 8.25 -11.46
C GLN A 61 -4.89 7.20 -10.91
N CYS A 62 -4.32 7.42 -9.73
CA CYS A 62 -3.50 6.40 -9.06
C CYS A 62 -4.29 5.10 -8.83
N LEU A 63 -5.54 5.20 -8.34
CA LEU A 63 -6.40 4.05 -8.11
C LEU A 63 -6.83 3.37 -9.42
N GLU A 64 -7.13 4.13 -10.47
CA GLU A 64 -7.46 3.60 -11.79
C GLU A 64 -6.30 2.78 -12.36
N HIS A 65 -5.07 3.32 -12.35
CA HIS A 65 -3.89 2.59 -12.80
C HIS A 65 -3.62 1.32 -11.97
N TYR A 66 -3.84 1.38 -10.65
CA TYR A 66 -3.73 0.20 -9.80
C TYR A 66 -4.76 -0.87 -10.20
N LEU A 67 -6.02 -0.50 -10.40
CA LEU A 67 -7.07 -1.44 -10.79
C LEU A 67 -6.81 -2.06 -12.17
N ASP A 68 -6.31 -1.29 -13.13
CA ASP A 68 -5.98 -1.81 -14.45
C ASP A 68 -4.81 -2.79 -14.40
N HIS A 69 -3.79 -2.51 -13.58
CA HIS A 69 -2.72 -3.45 -13.31
C HIS A 69 -3.27 -4.76 -12.69
N GLN A 70 -4.15 -4.65 -11.69
CA GLN A 70 -4.74 -5.81 -11.03
C GLN A 70 -5.56 -6.69 -11.98
N LYS A 71 -6.30 -6.10 -12.92
CA LYS A 71 -7.02 -6.87 -13.96
C LYS A 71 -6.05 -7.73 -14.80
N VAL A 72 -4.90 -7.17 -15.18
CA VAL A 72 -3.88 -7.88 -15.95
C VAL A 72 -3.28 -9.03 -15.13
N VAL A 73 -2.93 -8.77 -13.87
CA VAL A 73 -2.38 -9.79 -12.96
C VAL A 73 -3.37 -10.94 -12.76
N ILE A 74 -4.63 -10.63 -12.46
CA ILE A 74 -5.67 -11.64 -12.25
C ILE A 74 -5.87 -12.49 -13.51
N ARG A 75 -6.00 -11.87 -14.69
CA ARG A 75 -6.12 -12.63 -15.96
C ARG A 75 -4.94 -13.58 -16.17
N ARG A 76 -3.71 -13.11 -15.95
CA ARG A 76 -2.51 -13.95 -16.11
C ARG A 76 -2.51 -15.13 -15.15
N ARG A 77 -2.86 -14.90 -13.88
CA ARG A 77 -2.97 -15.96 -12.87
C ARG A 77 -4.03 -16.98 -13.25
N THR A 78 -5.24 -16.53 -13.56
CA THR A 78 -6.35 -17.44 -13.91
C THR A 78 -6.06 -18.23 -15.18
N ALA A 79 -5.45 -17.61 -16.20
CA ALA A 79 -5.05 -18.33 -17.42
C ALA A 79 -3.95 -19.38 -17.14
N PHE A 80 -3.04 -19.12 -16.21
CA PHE A 80 -2.05 -20.10 -15.78
C PHE A 80 -2.70 -21.28 -15.06
N GLU A 81 -3.63 -21.01 -14.13
CA GLU A 81 -4.37 -22.05 -13.40
C GLU A 81 -5.22 -22.90 -14.33
N LEU A 82 -5.89 -22.28 -15.31
CA LEU A 82 -6.67 -22.97 -16.33
C LEU A 82 -5.81 -23.95 -17.13
N ARG A 83 -4.68 -23.51 -17.69
CA ARG A 83 -3.77 -24.39 -18.46
C ARG A 83 -3.29 -25.57 -17.64
N LYS A 84 -3.00 -25.36 -16.35
CA LYS A 84 -2.57 -26.43 -15.44
C LYS A 84 -3.70 -27.45 -15.21
N ALA A 85 -4.94 -26.97 -15.05
CA ALA A 85 -6.10 -27.83 -14.89
C ALA A 85 -6.40 -28.62 -16.17
N GLU A 86 -6.35 -27.99 -17.35
CA GLU A 86 -6.56 -28.63 -18.65
C GLU A 86 -5.52 -29.71 -18.94
N ALA A 87 -4.23 -29.44 -18.70
CA ALA A 87 -3.17 -30.43 -18.87
C ALA A 87 -3.40 -31.67 -17.97
N ARG A 88 -3.86 -31.45 -16.73
CA ARG A 88 -4.22 -32.54 -15.82
C ARG A 88 -5.45 -33.31 -16.30
N ALA A 89 -6.48 -32.60 -16.77
CA ALA A 89 -7.69 -33.21 -17.31
C ALA A 89 -7.37 -34.09 -18.53
N HIS A 90 -6.51 -33.61 -19.43
CA HIS A 90 -6.09 -34.37 -20.61
C HIS A 90 -5.38 -35.68 -20.26
N ILE A 91 -4.45 -35.66 -19.29
CA ILE A 91 -3.79 -36.88 -18.81
C ILE A 91 -4.81 -37.86 -18.21
N LEU A 92 -5.74 -37.35 -17.39
CA LEU A 92 -6.77 -38.20 -16.76
C LEU A 92 -7.70 -38.84 -17.80
N GLU A 93 -8.04 -38.11 -18.87
CA GLU A 93 -8.84 -38.65 -19.97
C GLU A 93 -8.12 -39.77 -20.70
N GLY A 94 -6.83 -39.60 -21.02
CA GLY A 94 -6.01 -40.65 -21.62
C GLY A 94 -5.91 -41.90 -20.74
N LEU A 95 -5.70 -41.72 -19.43
CA LEU A 95 -5.68 -42.83 -18.47
C LEU A 95 -7.04 -43.55 -18.39
N ARG A 96 -8.16 -42.83 -18.49
CA ARG A 96 -9.49 -43.43 -18.53
C ARG A 96 -9.65 -44.35 -19.74
N VAL A 97 -9.29 -43.87 -20.93
CA VAL A 97 -9.38 -44.67 -22.17
C VAL A 97 -8.45 -45.89 -22.12
N ALA A 98 -7.25 -45.73 -21.56
CA ALA A 98 -6.30 -46.84 -21.40
C ALA A 98 -6.82 -47.92 -20.43
N LEU A 99 -7.52 -47.52 -19.35
CA LEU A 99 -8.18 -48.47 -18.46
C LEU A 99 -9.31 -49.25 -19.16
N ASP A 100 -10.03 -48.60 -20.08
CA ASP A 100 -11.11 -49.25 -20.84
C ASP A 100 -10.57 -50.32 -21.84
N HIS A 101 -9.31 -50.22 -22.26
CA HIS A 101 -8.64 -51.14 -23.21
C HIS A 101 -7.40 -51.82 -22.59
N LEU A 102 -7.48 -52.13 -21.29
CA LEU A 102 -6.35 -52.55 -20.46
C LEU A 102 -5.57 -53.76 -21.02
N ASP A 103 -6.28 -54.73 -21.59
CA ASP A 103 -5.69 -55.95 -22.16
C ASP A 103 -4.85 -55.67 -23.42
N GLU A 104 -5.29 -54.72 -24.26
CA GLU A 104 -4.60 -54.32 -25.50
C GLU A 104 -3.36 -53.47 -25.22
N VAL A 105 -3.33 -52.76 -24.09
CA VAL A 105 -2.21 -51.90 -23.68
C VAL A 105 -1.09 -52.68 -22.97
N ILE A 106 -1.41 -53.80 -22.31
CA ILE A 106 -0.45 -54.63 -21.56
C ILE A 106 0.22 -55.72 -22.44
N SER A 107 -0.44 -56.14 -23.53
CA SER A 107 0.10 -57.10 -24.51
C SER A 107 1.38 -56.61 -25.20
#